data_AF-A0AAU4A9L2-F1
#
_entry.id   AF-A0AAU4A9L2-F1
#
_cell.length_a   1.000
_cell.length_b   1.000
_cell.length_c   1.000
_cell.angle_alpha   90.00
_cell.angle_beta   90.00
_cell.angle_gamma   90.00
#
_symmetry.space_group_name_H-M   'P 1'
#
loop_
_entity.id
_entity.type
_entity.pdbx_description
1 polymer ?
#
loop_
_entity_poly.entity_id
_entity_poly.type
_entity_poly.pdbx_seq_one_letter_code
_entity_poly.pdbx_strand_id
1 'polypeptide(L)'
;MKKALLAATAVASTLTVALVAAPAANAASGWDLPWAGQNHGHSAIPFTEATVTAGADGSYALKWSAKGTKRVEIKANGKVVAKGGAQGQAVVTGLPAADRQWFDFKPQRGEGLRLADRLIKLEGTANFRDAGGYRTTNGQWVKMGEIYRSDALNKLTGNDLAKLQRLRVKTVFDLRMESERTKDADKVPAGAKYVVADVFAGSGSFQVMPKSPDEAVKSMVDAEKVMVSGEGGKKAYTQVFEGIERDRDRAVLFHCTAGKDRTGWANASLLTALGVPSETVMADYLASNDYRKAANDAILSHLPAAQAAVYKPMLDVRPEYLNAGYDEVKAKYGTFDNYLKSGLGVDARELKQLKKDLLVG
;
A
#
# COMPACT_ATOMS: atom_id res chain seq x y z
N MET A 1 -27.96 -6.37 -38.49
CA MET A 1 -27.82 -5.30 -37.48
C MET A 1 -28.68 -5.64 -36.26
N LYS A 2 -28.10 -6.16 -35.17
CA LYS A 2 -28.82 -6.39 -33.91
C LYS A 2 -28.03 -5.75 -32.78
N LYS A 3 -28.60 -4.70 -32.18
CA LYS A 3 -28.11 -4.06 -30.95
C LYS A 3 -28.42 -5.00 -29.78
N ALA A 4 -27.40 -5.54 -29.13
CA ALA A 4 -27.56 -6.22 -27.85
C ALA A 4 -27.59 -5.18 -26.72
N LEU A 5 -28.74 -5.07 -26.06
CA LEU A 5 -28.93 -4.33 -24.81
C LEU A 5 -28.24 -5.13 -23.68
N LEU A 6 -27.22 -4.56 -23.02
CA LEU A 6 -26.77 -5.06 -21.73
C LEU A 6 -27.75 -4.57 -20.66
N ALA A 7 -28.55 -5.50 -20.13
CA ALA A 7 -29.38 -5.26 -18.96
C ALA A 7 -28.49 -5.32 -17.70
N ALA A 8 -28.42 -4.20 -16.97
CA ALA A 8 -27.91 -4.18 -15.61
C ALA A 8 -29.02 -4.69 -14.68
N THR A 9 -28.99 -5.97 -14.33
CA THR A 9 -29.91 -6.55 -13.37
C THR A 9 -29.46 -6.13 -11.97
N ALA A 10 -30.14 -5.16 -11.38
CA ALA A 10 -30.04 -4.86 -9.96
C ALA A 10 -30.74 -5.99 -9.19
N VAL A 11 -30.01 -7.07 -8.90
CA VAL A 11 -30.48 -8.09 -7.97
C VAL A 11 -30.06 -7.65 -6.58
N ALA A 12 -31.03 -7.28 -5.76
CA ALA A 12 -30.86 -7.13 -4.32
C ALA A 12 -30.70 -8.54 -3.71
N SER A 13 -29.55 -9.17 -3.95
CA SER A 13 -29.15 -10.37 -3.25
C SER A 13 -28.40 -9.93 -2.00
N THR A 14 -28.97 -10.17 -0.82
CA THR A 14 -28.26 -10.15 0.45
C THR A 14 -27.26 -11.31 0.47
N LEU A 15 -26.15 -11.16 -0.26
CA LEU A 15 -24.93 -11.88 0.06
C LEU A 15 -24.27 -11.11 1.20
N THR A 16 -24.42 -11.61 2.42
CA THR A 16 -23.47 -11.35 3.49
C THR A 16 -22.12 -11.92 3.07
N VAL A 17 -21.38 -11.16 2.26
CA VAL A 17 -19.93 -11.23 2.32
C VAL A 17 -19.60 -10.72 3.70
N ALA A 18 -19.13 -11.62 4.57
CA ALA A 18 -18.48 -11.23 5.80
C ALA A 18 -17.24 -10.41 5.41
N LEU A 19 -17.43 -9.10 5.20
CA LEU A 19 -16.39 -8.14 5.53
C LEU A 19 -16.17 -8.34 7.00
N VAL A 20 -15.10 -9.04 7.35
CA VAL A 20 -14.52 -8.94 8.68
C VAL A 20 -14.11 -7.48 8.79
N ALA A 21 -15.03 -6.65 9.29
CA ALA A 21 -14.68 -5.41 9.92
C ALA A 21 -13.72 -5.82 11.03
N ALA A 22 -12.42 -5.57 10.83
CA ALA A 22 -11.47 -5.69 11.91
C ALA A 22 -12.07 -4.92 13.10
N PRO A 23 -12.25 -5.55 14.27
CA PRO A 23 -12.69 -4.82 15.44
C PRO A 23 -11.71 -3.67 15.64
N ALA A 24 -12.24 -2.46 15.87
CA ALA A 24 -11.46 -1.28 16.14
C ALA A 24 -10.51 -1.60 17.31
N ALA A 25 -9.25 -1.91 16.99
CA ALA A 25 -8.21 -1.95 17.98
C ALA A 25 -8.07 -0.52 18.48
N ASN A 26 -8.15 -0.33 19.79
CA ASN A 26 -7.93 0.95 20.45
C ASN A 26 -6.52 1.48 20.10
N ALA A 27 -6.41 2.22 19.00
CA ALA A 27 -5.26 3.02 18.67
C ALA A 27 -5.34 4.32 19.47
N ALA A 28 -4.94 4.24 20.74
CA ALA A 28 -4.65 5.42 21.53
C ALA A 28 -3.23 5.91 21.20
N SER A 29 -3.09 6.75 20.18
CA SER A 29 -2.10 7.83 20.14
C SER A 29 -2.50 8.82 19.04
N GLY A 30 -3.10 9.94 19.48
CA GLY A 30 -3.42 11.05 18.61
C GLY A 30 -2.14 11.70 18.09
N TRP A 31 -1.88 11.51 16.80
CA TRP A 31 -0.95 12.35 16.05
C TRP A 31 -1.70 13.61 15.66
N ASP A 32 -1.71 14.61 16.53
CA ASP A 32 -2.23 15.94 16.19
C ASP A 32 -1.28 16.58 15.17
N LEU A 33 -1.65 16.49 13.89
CA LEU A 33 -0.99 17.20 12.80
C LEU A 33 -1.67 18.58 12.63
N PRO A 34 -0.99 19.71 12.93
CA PRO A 34 -1.56 21.02 12.70
C PRO A 34 -1.40 21.39 11.21
N TRP A 35 -2.39 21.03 10.39
CA TRP A 35 -2.63 21.73 9.12
C TRP A 35 -4.13 21.74 8.76
N ALA A 36 -4.84 22.75 9.22
CA ALA A 36 -6.19 23.09 8.76
C ALA A 36 -6.11 24.21 7.72
N GLY A 37 -5.69 23.84 6.50
CA GLY A 37 -5.84 24.71 5.33
C GLY A 37 -7.14 24.36 4.62
N GLN A 38 -8.22 25.11 4.89
CA GLN A 38 -9.46 25.00 4.12
C GLN A 38 -9.27 25.66 2.74
N ASN A 39 -8.93 24.87 1.72
CA ASN A 39 -9.02 25.32 0.33
C ASN A 39 -10.47 25.20 -0.15
N HIS A 40 -11.22 26.29 -0.06
CA HIS A 40 -12.52 26.44 -0.72
C HIS A 40 -12.31 26.93 -2.15
N GLY A 41 -11.87 26.03 -3.03
CA GLY A 41 -11.86 26.21 -4.48
C GLY A 41 -12.74 25.15 -5.13
N HIS A 42 -13.43 25.50 -6.21
CA HIS A 42 -14.45 24.70 -6.91
C HIS A 42 -14.00 23.35 -7.53
N SER A 43 -12.93 22.70 -7.01
CA SER A 43 -12.29 21.49 -7.56
C SER A 43 -12.09 20.33 -6.57
N ALA A 44 -12.64 20.38 -5.35
CA ALA A 44 -12.42 19.31 -4.38
C ALA A 44 -13.08 17.98 -4.81
N ILE A 45 -12.42 16.87 -4.46
CA ILE A 45 -12.99 15.52 -4.57
C ILE A 45 -14.00 15.31 -3.43
N PRO A 46 -15.31 15.09 -3.72
CA PRO A 46 -16.34 15.04 -2.68
C PRO A 46 -16.37 13.71 -1.92
N PHE A 47 -15.65 12.69 -2.38
CA PHE A 47 -15.64 11.36 -1.77
C PHE A 47 -14.95 11.40 -0.40
N THR A 48 -15.67 11.00 0.64
CA THR A 48 -15.14 10.71 1.97
C THR A 48 -14.81 9.22 2.13
N GLU A 49 -15.40 8.38 1.30
CA GLU A 49 -15.07 6.96 1.17
C GLU A 49 -15.23 6.57 -0.30
N ALA A 50 -14.32 5.76 -0.82
CA ALA A 50 -14.42 5.13 -2.13
C ALA A 50 -13.48 3.92 -2.18
N THR A 51 -13.99 2.75 -2.55
CA THR A 51 -13.18 1.52 -2.64
C THR A 51 -13.54 0.72 -3.89
N VAL A 52 -12.55 0.01 -4.39
CA VAL A 52 -12.67 -1.02 -5.42
C VAL A 52 -11.96 -2.25 -4.87
N THR A 53 -12.64 -3.40 -4.85
CA THR A 53 -12.05 -4.68 -4.41
C THR A 53 -12.35 -5.74 -5.46
N ALA A 54 -11.32 -6.42 -5.97
CA ALA A 54 -11.51 -7.49 -6.94
C ALA A 54 -11.86 -8.81 -6.24
N GLY A 55 -12.90 -9.48 -6.72
CA GLY A 55 -13.29 -10.83 -6.32
C GLY A 55 -12.43 -11.90 -6.99
N ALA A 56 -12.41 -13.10 -6.42
CA ALA A 56 -11.75 -14.26 -7.02
C ALA A 56 -12.47 -14.74 -8.31
N ASP A 57 -13.76 -14.45 -8.44
CA ASP A 57 -14.64 -14.76 -9.57
C ASP A 57 -14.58 -13.74 -10.72
N GLY A 58 -13.69 -12.75 -10.63
CA GLY A 58 -13.58 -11.66 -11.60
C GLY A 58 -14.63 -10.55 -11.43
N SER A 59 -15.42 -10.59 -10.35
CA SER A 59 -16.28 -9.47 -9.94
C SER A 59 -15.47 -8.33 -9.32
N TYR A 60 -16.07 -7.14 -9.23
CA TYR A 60 -15.52 -5.99 -8.55
C TYR A 60 -16.57 -5.39 -7.61
N ALA A 61 -16.30 -5.41 -6.31
CA ALA A 61 -17.10 -4.72 -5.31
C ALA A 61 -16.69 -3.26 -5.24
N LEU A 62 -17.66 -2.37 -5.43
CA LEU A 62 -17.52 -0.92 -5.38
C LEU A 62 -18.30 -0.39 -4.18
N LYS A 63 -17.71 0.56 -3.44
CA LYS A 63 -18.38 1.28 -2.36
C LYS A 63 -18.00 2.75 -2.41
N TRP A 64 -18.92 3.65 -2.09
CA TRP A 64 -18.61 5.08 -2.00
C TRP A 64 -19.53 5.82 -1.02
N SER A 65 -18.99 6.93 -0.52
CA SER A 65 -19.71 7.98 0.22
C SER A 65 -19.15 9.33 -0.22
N ALA A 66 -20.02 10.23 -0.68
CA ALA A 66 -19.64 11.53 -1.23
C ALA A 66 -20.50 12.64 -0.63
N LYS A 67 -19.86 13.70 -0.13
CA LYS A 67 -20.54 14.87 0.44
C LYS A 67 -20.94 15.86 -0.65
N GLY A 68 -22.11 16.49 -0.50
CA GLY A 68 -22.54 17.58 -1.39
C GLY A 68 -22.94 17.17 -2.82
N THR A 69 -23.01 15.87 -3.12
CA THR A 69 -23.51 15.33 -4.40
C THR A 69 -24.77 14.49 -4.20
N LYS A 70 -25.74 14.58 -5.11
CA LYS A 70 -26.96 13.76 -5.09
C LYS A 70 -26.87 12.53 -5.99
N ARG A 71 -25.90 12.49 -6.89
CA ARG A 71 -25.74 11.44 -7.89
C ARG A 71 -24.26 11.14 -8.12
N VAL A 72 -23.94 9.85 -8.23
CA VAL A 72 -22.63 9.35 -8.62
C VAL A 72 -22.84 8.35 -9.76
N GLU A 73 -22.07 8.50 -10.83
CA GLU A 73 -21.94 7.50 -11.88
C GLU A 73 -20.54 6.90 -11.80
N ILE A 74 -20.43 5.57 -11.91
CA ILE A 74 -19.14 4.89 -11.97
C ILE A 74 -18.95 4.34 -13.37
N LYS A 75 -17.82 4.67 -13.98
CA LYS A 75 -17.46 4.18 -15.31
C LYS A 75 -16.29 3.20 -15.23
N ALA A 76 -16.35 2.16 -16.05
CA ALA A 76 -15.21 1.29 -16.35
C ALA A 76 -15.07 1.21 -17.88
N ASN A 77 -13.84 1.34 -18.39
CA ASN A 77 -13.56 1.30 -19.83
C ASN A 77 -14.44 2.28 -20.64
N GLY A 78 -14.65 3.49 -20.08
CA GLY A 78 -15.46 4.56 -20.68
C GLY A 78 -16.98 4.36 -20.60
N LYS A 79 -17.47 3.20 -20.15
CA LYS A 79 -18.90 2.86 -20.05
C LYS A 79 -19.39 2.98 -18.62
N VAL A 80 -20.61 3.46 -18.41
CA VAL A 80 -21.22 3.46 -17.09
C VAL A 80 -21.54 2.04 -16.67
N VAL A 81 -21.02 1.62 -15.52
CA VAL A 81 -21.19 0.27 -14.95
C VAL A 81 -22.00 0.27 -13.66
N ALA A 82 -22.09 1.41 -12.98
CA ALA A 82 -22.95 1.58 -11.81
C ALA A 82 -23.41 3.04 -11.68
N LYS A 83 -24.55 3.24 -11.01
CA LYS A 83 -25.06 4.56 -10.63
C LYS A 83 -25.65 4.48 -9.23
N GLY A 84 -25.64 5.58 -8.49
CA GLY A 84 -26.36 5.68 -7.23
C GLY A 84 -26.36 7.08 -6.66
N GLY A 85 -26.79 7.20 -5.40
CA GLY A 85 -26.86 8.47 -4.67
C GLY A 85 -25.52 8.92 -4.10
N ALA A 86 -25.58 9.79 -3.09
CA ALA A 86 -24.43 10.26 -2.32
C ALA A 86 -23.63 9.10 -1.68
N GLN A 87 -24.34 8.06 -1.25
CA GLN A 87 -23.78 6.82 -0.74
C GLN A 87 -24.28 5.67 -1.60
N GLY A 88 -23.44 4.65 -1.78
CA GLY A 88 -23.84 3.46 -2.52
C GLY A 88 -22.78 2.38 -2.55
N GLN A 89 -23.22 1.22 -3.02
CA GLN A 89 -22.40 0.06 -3.28
C GLN A 89 -22.89 -0.62 -4.56
N ALA A 90 -21.99 -1.28 -5.27
CA ALA A 90 -22.32 -2.03 -6.48
C ALA A 90 -21.35 -3.21 -6.66
N VAL A 91 -21.81 -4.27 -7.32
CA VAL A 91 -20.94 -5.35 -7.80
C VAL A 91 -20.96 -5.34 -9.31
N VAL A 92 -19.79 -5.25 -9.93
CA VAL A 92 -19.63 -5.23 -11.39
C VAL A 92 -18.98 -6.53 -11.84
N THR A 93 -19.58 -7.19 -12.82
CA THR A 93 -19.09 -8.46 -13.41
C THR A 93 -18.99 -8.34 -14.94
N GLY A 94 -18.36 -9.33 -15.58
CA GLY A 94 -18.32 -9.40 -17.05
C GLY A 94 -17.48 -8.31 -17.72
N LEU A 95 -16.55 -7.69 -17.00
CA LEU A 95 -15.58 -6.77 -17.59
C LEU A 95 -14.52 -7.55 -18.37
N PRO A 96 -13.99 -7.00 -19.48
CA PRO A 96 -12.86 -7.59 -20.18
C PRO A 96 -11.66 -7.77 -19.25
N ALA A 97 -10.86 -8.81 -19.50
CA ALA A 97 -9.61 -9.00 -18.81
C ALA A 97 -8.68 -7.79 -19.03
N ALA A 98 -8.06 -7.32 -17.96
CA ALA A 98 -7.07 -6.25 -17.97
C ALA A 98 -6.03 -6.55 -16.90
N ASP A 99 -4.79 -6.09 -17.10
CA ASP A 99 -3.78 -6.16 -16.04
C ASP A 99 -4.22 -5.41 -14.79
N ARG A 100 -4.99 -4.34 -15.00
CA ARG A 100 -5.56 -3.51 -13.96
C ARG A 100 -6.87 -2.88 -14.43
N GLN A 101 -7.97 -3.24 -13.76
CA GLN A 101 -9.28 -2.67 -14.05
C GLN A 101 -9.49 -1.38 -13.27
N TRP A 102 -9.66 -0.29 -14.01
CA TRP A 102 -9.91 1.05 -13.46
C TRP A 102 -11.40 1.39 -13.44
N PHE A 103 -11.79 2.15 -12.43
CA PHE A 103 -13.12 2.70 -12.22
C PHE A 103 -13.03 4.21 -11.98
N ASP A 104 -13.75 4.97 -12.80
CA ASP A 104 -13.91 6.41 -12.64
C ASP A 104 -15.20 6.70 -11.86
N PHE A 105 -15.07 7.11 -10.61
CA PHE A 105 -16.16 7.61 -9.78
C PHE A 105 -16.43 9.07 -10.16
N LYS A 106 -17.56 9.33 -10.81
CA LYS A 106 -17.96 10.65 -11.33
C LYS A 106 -19.14 11.19 -10.51
N PRO A 107 -18.91 12.13 -9.58
CA PRO A 107 -19.99 12.78 -8.86
C PRO A 107 -20.67 13.81 -9.79
N GLN A 108 -21.91 14.18 -9.46
CA GLN A 108 -22.63 15.26 -10.16
C GLN A 108 -21.94 16.62 -10.00
N ARG A 109 -21.26 16.85 -8.86
CA ARG A 109 -20.53 18.07 -8.52
C ARG A 109 -19.18 17.71 -7.90
N GLY A 110 -18.16 18.51 -8.18
CA GLY A 110 -16.78 18.28 -7.73
C GLY A 110 -15.97 17.42 -8.70
N GLU A 111 -14.69 17.22 -8.38
CA GLU A 111 -13.80 16.38 -9.18
C GLU A 111 -14.13 14.89 -9.03
N GLY A 112 -13.88 14.14 -10.10
CA GLY A 112 -14.00 12.69 -10.08
C GLY A 112 -12.78 12.02 -9.44
N LEU A 113 -12.96 10.78 -8.98
CA LEU A 113 -11.90 9.98 -8.39
C LEU A 113 -11.72 8.71 -9.22
N ARG A 114 -10.48 8.38 -9.58
CA ARG A 114 -10.15 7.18 -10.35
C ARG A 114 -9.45 6.18 -9.46
N LEU A 115 -10.05 5.00 -9.30
CA LEU A 115 -9.55 3.93 -8.43
C LEU A 115 -9.50 2.59 -9.17
N ALA A 116 -8.72 1.67 -8.62
CA ALA A 116 -8.69 0.25 -8.96
C ALA A 116 -8.54 -0.54 -7.66
N ASP A 117 -8.63 -1.87 -7.72
CA ASP A 117 -8.17 -2.69 -6.61
C ASP A 117 -6.68 -2.42 -6.36
N ARG A 118 -6.28 -2.35 -5.09
CA ARG A 118 -4.88 -2.13 -4.71
C ARG A 118 -4.05 -3.38 -4.97
N LEU A 119 -4.59 -4.55 -4.63
CA LEU A 119 -3.91 -5.82 -4.87
C LEU A 119 -3.87 -6.08 -6.38
N ILE A 120 -2.67 -6.25 -6.92
CA ILE A 120 -2.48 -6.61 -8.32
C ILE A 120 -1.88 -8.01 -8.33
N LYS A 121 -2.65 -8.98 -8.84
CA LYS A 121 -2.22 -10.38 -8.85
C LYS A 121 -1.07 -10.58 -9.83
N LEU A 122 0.04 -11.07 -9.29
CA LEU A 122 1.20 -11.59 -9.99
C LEU A 122 1.30 -13.10 -9.70
N GLU A 123 1.88 -13.86 -10.62
CA GLU A 123 2.03 -15.32 -10.50
C GLU A 123 3.17 -15.67 -9.53
N GLY A 124 4.30 -14.99 -9.68
CA GLY A 124 5.54 -15.30 -8.98
C GLY A 124 5.73 -14.64 -7.63
N THR A 125 4.81 -13.76 -7.21
CA THR A 125 4.97 -13.05 -5.93
C THR A 125 3.63 -12.75 -5.28
N ALA A 126 3.63 -12.70 -3.95
CA ALA A 126 2.48 -12.27 -3.17
C ALA A 126 2.61 -10.78 -2.83
N ASN A 127 1.57 -10.21 -2.22
CA ASN A 127 1.66 -8.91 -1.56
C ASN A 127 2.04 -7.71 -2.48
N PHE A 128 2.04 -7.89 -3.81
CA PHE A 128 2.24 -6.83 -4.80
C PHE A 128 0.97 -5.96 -4.89
N ARG A 129 1.08 -4.69 -4.48
CA ARG A 129 -0.05 -3.77 -4.45
C ARG A 129 0.36 -2.33 -4.67
N ASP A 130 -0.62 -1.55 -5.11
CA ASP A 130 -0.53 -0.11 -5.19
C ASP A 130 -0.50 0.52 -3.78
N ALA A 131 0.39 1.48 -3.58
CA ALA A 131 0.51 2.23 -2.32
C ALA A 131 -0.51 3.37 -2.20
N GLY A 132 -1.19 3.74 -3.28
CA GLY A 132 -2.14 4.84 -3.34
C GLY A 132 -3.60 4.44 -3.13
N GLY A 133 -4.50 5.37 -3.47
CA GLY A 133 -5.94 5.21 -3.29
C GLY A 133 -6.43 5.47 -1.86
N TYR A 134 -5.59 6.05 -1.01
CA TYR A 134 -5.95 6.45 0.34
C TYR A 134 -6.33 7.93 0.40
N ARG A 135 -7.37 8.23 1.17
CA ARG A 135 -7.78 9.61 1.44
C ARG A 135 -6.92 10.19 2.57
N THR A 136 -6.51 11.43 2.42
CA THR A 136 -5.77 12.20 3.42
C THR A 136 -6.72 12.95 4.35
N THR A 137 -6.21 13.43 5.49
CA THR A 137 -6.98 14.19 6.49
C THR A 137 -7.57 15.49 5.91
N ASN A 138 -6.82 16.16 5.02
CA ASN A 138 -7.26 17.39 4.35
C ASN A 138 -8.22 17.14 3.15
N GLY A 139 -8.46 15.87 2.80
CA GLY A 139 -9.44 15.47 1.80
C GLY A 139 -8.93 15.26 0.39
N GLN A 140 -7.63 15.38 0.17
CA GLN A 140 -6.97 14.91 -1.05
C GLN A 140 -6.84 13.38 -1.03
N TRP A 141 -6.46 12.81 -2.16
CA TRP A 141 -6.26 11.37 -2.34
C TRP A 141 -4.87 11.06 -2.87
N VAL A 142 -4.24 10.01 -2.34
CA VAL A 142 -2.98 9.48 -2.88
C VAL A 142 -3.24 8.87 -4.25
N LYS A 143 -2.53 9.33 -5.27
CA LYS A 143 -2.61 8.83 -6.65
C LYS A 143 -2.31 7.34 -6.68
N MET A 144 -3.12 6.62 -7.43
CA MET A 144 -2.84 5.23 -7.76
C MET A 144 -2.03 5.17 -9.05
N GLY A 145 -1.16 4.16 -9.15
CA GLY A 145 -0.40 3.83 -10.36
C GLY A 145 1.00 4.45 -10.42
N GLU A 146 1.40 5.14 -9.35
CA GLU A 146 2.69 5.83 -9.24
C GLU A 146 3.67 5.07 -8.34
N ILE A 147 3.18 4.43 -7.27
CA ILE A 147 4.00 3.73 -6.30
C ILE A 147 3.40 2.35 -6.01
N TYR A 148 4.25 1.34 -6.11
CA TYR A 148 3.93 -0.04 -5.79
C TYR A 148 4.83 -0.54 -4.66
N ARG A 149 4.29 -1.47 -3.89
CA ARG A 149 5.01 -2.21 -2.86
C ARG A 149 4.83 -3.71 -3.08
N SER A 150 5.84 -4.50 -2.75
CA SER A 150 5.82 -5.94 -3.04
C SER A 150 6.63 -6.79 -2.07
N ASP A 151 6.36 -8.08 -2.10
CA ASP A 151 7.31 -9.15 -1.78
C ASP A 151 8.43 -9.25 -2.85
N ALA A 152 9.43 -10.10 -2.61
CA ALA A 152 10.59 -10.33 -3.45
C ALA A 152 10.21 -10.69 -4.90
N LEU A 153 11.10 -10.36 -5.83
CA LEU A 153 10.85 -10.45 -7.28
C LEU A 153 11.63 -11.60 -7.92
N ASN A 154 12.37 -12.39 -7.15
CA ASN A 154 13.16 -13.52 -7.61
C ASN A 154 12.35 -14.60 -8.33
N LYS A 155 11.06 -14.74 -7.96
CA LYS A 155 10.15 -15.75 -8.52
C LYS A 155 9.24 -15.24 -9.63
N LEU A 156 9.33 -13.97 -10.05
CA LEU A 156 8.49 -13.44 -11.12
C LEU A 156 8.62 -14.25 -12.42
N THR A 157 7.49 -14.42 -13.10
CA THR A 157 7.41 -15.05 -14.42
C THR A 157 7.63 -14.03 -15.54
N GLY A 158 7.81 -14.50 -16.78
CA GLY A 158 7.87 -13.60 -17.93
C GLY A 158 6.61 -12.74 -18.09
N ASN A 159 5.44 -13.29 -17.75
CA ASN A 159 4.17 -12.57 -17.76
C ASN A 159 4.12 -11.48 -16.69
N ASP A 160 4.64 -11.76 -15.49
CA ASP A 160 4.74 -10.77 -14.42
C ASP A 160 5.64 -9.61 -14.81
N LEU A 161 6.81 -9.90 -15.38
CA LEU A 161 7.74 -8.86 -15.86
C LEU A 161 7.10 -7.99 -16.94
N ALA A 162 6.41 -8.60 -17.90
CA ALA A 162 5.68 -7.87 -18.94
C ALA A 162 4.53 -7.03 -18.35
N LYS A 163 3.84 -7.54 -17.33
CA LYS A 163 2.80 -6.79 -16.61
C LYS A 163 3.39 -5.60 -15.87
N LEU A 164 4.51 -5.76 -15.15
CA LEU A 164 5.20 -4.65 -14.49
C LEU A 164 5.67 -3.56 -15.48
N GLN A 165 6.11 -3.95 -16.68
CA GLN A 165 6.42 -2.99 -17.75
C GLN A 165 5.18 -2.19 -18.18
N ARG A 166 4.02 -2.85 -18.35
CA ARG A 166 2.74 -2.19 -18.68
C ARG A 166 2.19 -1.34 -17.54
N LEU A 167 2.50 -1.68 -16.30
CA LEU A 167 2.27 -0.84 -15.11
C LEU A 167 3.27 0.32 -15.00
N ARG A 168 4.21 0.43 -15.95
CA ARG A 168 5.22 1.48 -16.05
C ARG A 168 6.21 1.48 -14.88
N VAL A 169 6.49 0.32 -14.27
CA VAL A 169 7.53 0.22 -13.25
C VAL A 169 8.88 0.46 -13.91
N LYS A 170 9.50 1.61 -13.58
CA LYS A 170 10.78 2.05 -14.16
C LYS A 170 11.92 2.11 -13.15
N THR A 171 11.60 2.15 -11.86
CA THR A 171 12.62 2.09 -10.80
C THR A 171 12.19 1.09 -9.74
N VAL A 172 13.11 0.20 -9.36
CA VAL A 172 12.92 -0.83 -8.34
C VAL A 172 13.94 -0.61 -7.23
N PHE A 173 13.47 -0.36 -6.01
CA PHE A 173 14.26 -0.32 -4.79
C PHE A 173 14.20 -1.66 -4.07
N ASP A 174 15.33 -2.36 -4.02
CA ASP A 174 15.47 -3.58 -3.23
C ASP A 174 16.00 -3.23 -1.84
N LEU A 175 15.14 -3.42 -0.84
CA LEU A 175 15.41 -3.12 0.58
C LEU A 175 16.10 -4.26 1.33
N ARG A 176 16.39 -5.36 0.64
CA ARG A 176 16.96 -6.58 1.24
C ARG A 176 18.43 -6.43 1.58
N MET A 177 18.92 -7.32 2.43
CA MET A 177 20.35 -7.49 2.72
C MET A 177 21.08 -8.21 1.58
N GLU A 178 22.39 -8.04 1.50
CA GLU A 178 23.21 -8.73 0.49
C GLU A 178 23.02 -10.25 0.48
N SER A 179 22.97 -10.89 1.64
CA SER A 179 22.78 -12.34 1.75
C SER A 179 21.44 -12.82 1.15
N GLU A 180 20.37 -12.04 1.32
CA GLU A 180 19.07 -12.31 0.74
C GLU A 180 19.09 -12.14 -0.79
N ARG A 181 19.78 -11.11 -1.30
CA ARG A 181 19.90 -10.85 -2.74
C ARG A 181 20.77 -11.89 -3.45
N THR A 182 21.84 -12.35 -2.81
CA THR A 182 22.72 -13.40 -3.35
C THR A 182 22.00 -14.75 -3.41
N LYS A 183 21.22 -15.08 -2.38
CA LYS A 183 20.44 -16.33 -2.35
C LYS A 183 19.29 -16.30 -3.36
N ASP A 184 18.57 -15.19 -3.42
CA ASP A 184 17.32 -15.04 -4.13
C ASP A 184 17.37 -13.79 -5.03
N ALA A 185 18.18 -13.84 -6.09
CA ALA A 185 18.38 -12.71 -7.01
C ALA A 185 17.07 -12.31 -7.71
N ASP A 186 16.76 -11.02 -7.74
CA ASP A 186 15.52 -10.52 -8.37
C ASP A 186 15.52 -10.66 -9.89
N LYS A 187 14.31 -10.79 -10.43
CA LYS A 187 14.03 -10.55 -11.84
C LYS A 187 13.32 -9.21 -11.94
N VAL A 188 13.90 -8.26 -12.69
CA VAL A 188 13.35 -6.91 -12.83
C VAL A 188 12.87 -6.64 -14.27
N PRO A 189 11.87 -5.76 -14.46
CA PRO A 189 11.39 -5.38 -15.79
C PRO A 189 12.53 -4.85 -16.67
N ALA A 190 12.54 -5.21 -17.96
CA ALA A 190 13.59 -4.72 -18.86
C ALA A 190 13.54 -3.18 -18.95
N GLY A 191 14.72 -2.56 -18.82
CA GLY A 191 14.88 -1.10 -18.81
C GLY A 191 14.50 -0.41 -17.49
N ALA A 192 14.15 -1.16 -16.43
CA ALA A 192 14.00 -0.59 -15.11
C ALA A 192 15.36 -0.34 -14.45
N LYS A 193 15.52 0.81 -13.80
CA LYS A 193 16.63 1.10 -12.90
C LYS A 193 16.48 0.27 -11.63
N TYR A 194 17.49 -0.51 -11.29
CA TYR A 194 17.53 -1.28 -10.05
C TYR A 194 18.44 -0.60 -9.04
N VAL A 195 17.91 -0.29 -7.85
CA VAL A 195 18.62 0.40 -6.77
C VAL A 195 18.64 -0.50 -5.56
N VAL A 196 19.84 -0.86 -5.11
CA VAL A 196 20.03 -1.55 -3.83
C VAL A 196 20.00 -0.50 -2.73
N ALA A 197 18.96 -0.56 -1.88
CA ALA A 197 18.72 0.32 -0.75
C ALA A 197 18.63 -0.53 0.52
N ASP A 198 19.74 -1.17 0.87
CA ASP A 198 19.82 -2.16 1.95
C ASP A 198 19.57 -1.53 3.34
N VAL A 199 18.36 -1.77 3.88
CA VAL A 199 17.89 -1.16 5.14
C VAL A 199 18.71 -1.62 6.35
N PHE A 200 19.33 -2.79 6.27
CA PHE A 200 20.12 -3.34 7.37
C PHE A 200 21.62 -3.29 7.10
N ALA A 201 22.06 -2.56 6.07
CA ALA A 201 23.47 -2.31 5.81
C ALA A 201 24.15 -1.69 7.05
N GLY A 202 25.29 -2.27 7.44
CA GLY A 202 26.04 -1.82 8.61
C GLY A 202 25.39 -2.17 9.97
N SER A 203 24.20 -2.78 9.98
CA SER A 203 23.65 -3.35 11.21
C SER A 203 24.36 -4.68 11.51
N GLY A 204 24.94 -4.80 12.71
CA GLY A 204 25.60 -6.01 13.16
C GLY A 204 24.58 -7.15 13.30
N SER A 205 24.33 -7.85 12.20
CA SER A 205 23.66 -9.15 12.12
C SER A 205 22.39 -9.34 13.00
N PHE A 206 21.21 -9.23 12.39
CA PHE A 206 19.93 -9.80 12.91
C PHE A 206 19.90 -11.35 12.83
N GLN A 207 21.02 -12.01 13.09
CA GLN A 207 21.23 -13.41 12.71
C GLN A 207 20.92 -14.41 13.82
N VAL A 208 20.51 -13.94 15.01
CA VAL A 208 20.10 -14.84 16.08
C VAL A 208 18.64 -15.22 15.86
N MET A 209 18.40 -16.47 15.48
CA MET A 209 17.05 -17.02 15.41
C MET A 209 16.43 -17.05 16.81
N PRO A 210 15.22 -16.49 16.98
CA PRO A 210 14.52 -16.52 18.26
C PRO A 210 14.21 -17.97 18.65
N LYS A 211 14.22 -18.26 19.95
CA LYS A 211 13.95 -19.60 20.49
C LYS A 211 12.53 -19.73 21.07
N SER A 212 11.83 -18.62 21.23
CA SER A 212 10.46 -18.56 21.73
C SER A 212 9.62 -17.56 20.94
N PRO A 213 8.28 -17.65 20.98
CA PRO A 213 7.40 -16.65 20.36
C PRO A 213 7.64 -15.23 20.89
N ASP A 214 7.92 -15.08 22.19
CA ASP A 214 8.17 -13.78 22.81
C ASP A 214 9.51 -13.18 22.36
N GLU A 215 10.55 -14.01 22.23
CA GLU A 215 11.82 -13.59 21.64
C GLU A 215 11.64 -13.17 20.17
N ALA A 216 10.76 -13.85 19.43
CA ALA A 216 10.46 -13.52 18.04
C ALA A 216 9.75 -12.16 17.94
N VAL A 217 8.72 -11.92 18.77
CA VAL A 217 8.04 -10.62 18.87
C VAL A 217 9.04 -9.51 19.23
N LYS A 218 9.88 -9.73 20.25
CA LYS A 218 10.91 -8.78 20.66
C LYS A 218 11.88 -8.47 19.50
N SER A 219 12.32 -9.50 18.79
CA SER A 219 13.23 -9.34 17.64
C SER A 219 12.60 -8.50 16.53
N MET A 220 11.31 -8.70 16.23
CA MET A 220 10.59 -7.88 15.24
C MET A 220 10.46 -6.42 15.68
N VAL A 221 10.15 -6.18 16.96
CA VAL A 221 10.10 -4.82 17.54
C VAL A 221 11.46 -4.13 17.46
N ASP A 222 12.53 -4.83 17.85
CA ASP A 222 13.88 -4.27 17.83
C ASP A 222 14.35 -4.00 16.38
N ALA A 223 13.97 -4.86 15.42
CA ALA A 223 14.23 -4.64 14.01
C ALA A 223 13.54 -3.37 13.47
N GLU A 224 12.26 -3.13 13.80
CA GLU A 224 11.54 -1.91 13.41
C GLU A 224 12.23 -0.64 13.93
N LYS A 225 12.74 -0.65 15.16
CA LYS A 225 13.52 0.49 15.69
C LYS A 225 14.79 0.74 14.90
N VAL A 226 15.52 -0.33 14.55
CA VAL A 226 16.75 -0.20 13.74
C VAL A 226 16.46 0.30 12.33
N MET A 227 15.31 -0.03 11.74
CA MET A 227 14.88 0.54 10.45
C MET A 227 14.78 2.07 10.52
N VAL A 228 14.38 2.62 11.67
CA VAL A 228 14.24 4.07 11.88
C VAL A 228 15.56 4.78 12.18
N SER A 229 16.33 4.26 13.12
CA SER A 229 17.50 4.96 13.68
C SER A 229 18.85 4.45 13.18
N GLY A 230 18.90 3.24 12.61
CA GLY A 230 20.09 2.65 12.01
C GLY A 230 20.55 3.39 10.75
N GLU A 231 21.86 3.39 10.51
CA GLU A 231 22.45 4.07 9.34
C GLU A 231 21.97 3.49 8.00
N GLY A 232 21.88 2.16 7.90
CA GLY A 232 21.32 1.47 6.74
C GLY A 232 19.88 1.92 6.45
N GLY A 233 19.03 1.97 7.47
CA GLY A 233 17.63 2.38 7.35
C GLY A 233 17.51 3.83 6.88
N LYS A 234 18.18 4.76 7.55
CA LYS A 234 18.21 6.17 7.13
C LYS A 234 18.64 6.33 5.67
N LYS A 235 19.74 5.69 5.29
CA LYS A 235 20.27 5.77 3.91
C LYS A 235 19.30 5.17 2.89
N ALA A 236 18.79 3.97 3.15
CA ALA A 236 17.86 3.28 2.28
C ALA A 236 16.56 4.07 2.06
N TYR A 237 15.96 4.56 3.15
CA TYR A 237 14.71 5.31 3.05
C TYR A 237 14.91 6.70 2.45
N THR A 238 16.05 7.36 2.67
CA THR A 238 16.44 8.58 1.93
C THR A 238 16.45 8.30 0.42
N GLN A 239 17.13 7.22 -0.02
CA GLN A 239 17.17 6.85 -1.44
C GLN A 239 15.78 6.55 -2.02
N VAL A 240 14.89 5.93 -1.25
CA VAL A 240 13.50 5.71 -1.68
C VAL A 240 12.78 7.05 -1.86
N PHE A 241 12.83 7.96 -0.88
CA PHE A 241 12.14 9.25 -0.95
C PHE A 241 12.69 10.15 -2.08
N GLU A 242 14.01 10.24 -2.23
CA GLU A 242 14.66 10.96 -3.33
C GLU A 242 14.34 10.34 -4.70
N GLY A 243 14.18 9.02 -4.70
CA GLY A 243 13.96 8.19 -5.87
C GLY A 243 12.50 8.07 -6.29
N ILE A 244 11.55 8.58 -5.52
CA ILE A 244 10.17 8.77 -5.97
C ILE A 244 10.21 9.77 -7.12
N GLU A 245 10.16 9.24 -8.34
CA GLU A 245 10.33 10.03 -9.55
C GLU A 245 9.16 11.00 -9.72
N ARG A 246 9.49 12.23 -10.09
CA ARG A 246 8.55 13.35 -10.24
C ARG A 246 7.84 13.37 -11.60
N ASP A 247 8.03 12.30 -12.38
CA ASP A 247 7.49 12.11 -13.72
C ASP A 247 6.32 11.13 -13.68
N ARG A 248 5.15 11.60 -14.14
CA ARG A 248 3.89 10.83 -14.14
C ARG A 248 3.93 9.60 -15.04
N ASP A 249 4.94 9.45 -15.90
CA ASP A 249 5.08 8.32 -16.80
C ASP A 249 5.87 7.15 -16.21
N ARG A 250 6.27 7.23 -14.94
CA ARG A 250 7.17 6.27 -14.31
C ARG A 250 6.68 5.92 -12.90
N ALA A 251 6.35 4.64 -12.73
CA ALA A 251 6.05 4.10 -11.42
C ALA A 251 7.31 3.59 -10.72
N VAL A 252 7.32 3.76 -9.41
CA VAL A 252 8.35 3.23 -8.51
C VAL A 252 7.82 1.99 -7.80
N LEU A 253 8.67 0.99 -7.64
CA LEU A 253 8.44 -0.18 -6.82
C LEU A 253 9.49 -0.25 -5.73
N PHE A 254 9.09 -0.41 -4.46
CA PHE A 254 10.00 -0.81 -3.40
C PHE A 254 9.54 -2.14 -2.78
N HIS A 255 10.49 -3.02 -2.48
CA HIS A 255 10.19 -4.35 -1.96
C HIS A 255 11.26 -4.84 -0.97
N CYS A 256 10.93 -5.91 -0.24
CA CYS A 256 11.88 -6.66 0.57
C CYS A 256 11.62 -8.16 0.37
N THR A 257 11.97 -9.01 1.35
CA THR A 257 11.80 -10.49 1.27
C THR A 257 10.39 -10.98 1.53
N ALA A 258 9.53 -10.16 2.15
CA ALA A 258 8.12 -10.50 2.38
C ALA A 258 7.17 -9.36 1.97
N GLY A 259 7.72 -8.18 1.67
CA GLY A 259 6.95 -6.96 1.41
C GLY A 259 6.21 -6.41 2.62
N LYS A 260 6.62 -6.77 3.84
CA LYS A 260 5.87 -6.52 5.07
C LYS A 260 6.53 -5.50 6.01
N ASP A 261 7.72 -5.75 6.57
CA ASP A 261 8.33 -4.88 7.61
C ASP A 261 9.14 -3.74 6.97
N ARG A 262 10.29 -4.03 6.33
CA ARG A 262 11.11 -3.00 5.65
C ARG A 262 10.33 -2.17 4.62
N THR A 263 9.55 -2.86 3.79
CA THR A 263 8.60 -2.27 2.83
C THR A 263 7.44 -1.57 3.54
N GLY A 264 7.01 -2.08 4.69
CA GLY A 264 5.94 -1.51 5.50
C GLY A 264 6.34 -0.19 6.11
N TRP A 265 7.53 -0.08 6.69
CA TRP A 265 8.05 1.17 7.20
C TRP A 265 8.24 2.22 6.10
N ALA A 266 8.77 1.82 4.93
CA ALA A 266 8.84 2.71 3.76
C ALA A 266 7.45 3.26 3.38
N ASN A 267 6.45 2.38 3.25
CA ASN A 267 5.10 2.79 2.85
C ASN A 267 4.40 3.60 3.95
N ALA A 268 4.51 3.18 5.20
CA ALA A 268 3.93 3.87 6.34
C ALA A 268 4.51 5.28 6.47
N SER A 269 5.82 5.42 6.29
CA SER A 269 6.48 6.72 6.30
C SER A 269 5.99 7.63 5.17
N LEU A 270 5.85 7.08 3.96
CA LEU A 270 5.31 7.80 2.82
C LEU A 270 3.87 8.26 3.05
N LEU A 271 2.97 7.36 3.49
CA LEU A 271 1.56 7.68 3.71
C LEU A 271 1.39 8.71 4.83
N THR A 272 2.16 8.59 5.91
CA THR A 272 2.18 9.57 7.01
C THR A 272 2.67 10.93 6.51
N ALA A 273 3.74 10.98 5.71
CA ALA A 273 4.23 12.22 5.11
C ALA A 273 3.16 12.88 4.20
N LEU A 274 2.39 12.09 3.47
CA LEU A 274 1.30 12.54 2.62
C LEU A 274 0.04 12.98 3.41
N GLY A 275 -0.01 12.76 4.72
CA GLY A 275 -1.13 13.15 5.58
C GLY A 275 -2.30 12.17 5.55
N VAL A 276 -2.04 10.89 5.28
CA VAL A 276 -3.03 9.81 5.43
C VAL A 276 -3.28 9.55 6.92
N PRO A 277 -4.53 9.36 7.36
CA PRO A 277 -4.84 9.08 8.77
C PRO A 277 -4.11 7.85 9.31
N SER A 278 -3.62 7.91 10.54
CA SER A 278 -2.80 6.86 11.16
C SER A 278 -3.46 5.48 11.17
N GLU A 279 -4.77 5.43 11.39
CA GLU A 279 -5.56 4.21 11.37
C GLU A 279 -5.62 3.57 9.97
N THR A 280 -5.61 4.40 8.93
CA THR A 280 -5.55 3.95 7.53
C THR A 280 -4.16 3.43 7.18
N VAL A 281 -3.11 4.09 7.66
CA VAL A 281 -1.71 3.62 7.51
C VAL A 281 -1.52 2.27 8.19
N MET A 282 -2.01 2.11 9.43
CA MET A 282 -1.97 0.84 10.15
C MET A 282 -2.76 -0.25 9.42
N ALA A 283 -3.93 0.06 8.87
CA ALA A 283 -4.72 -0.90 8.11
C ALA A 283 -3.99 -1.38 6.84
N ASP A 284 -3.30 -0.51 6.09
CA ASP A 284 -2.47 -0.95 4.95
C ASP A 284 -1.31 -1.87 5.37
N TYR A 285 -0.66 -1.54 6.48
CA TYR A 285 0.43 -2.35 7.01
C TYR A 285 -0.07 -3.76 7.33
N LEU A 286 -1.15 -3.86 8.11
CA LEU A 286 -1.76 -5.11 8.56
C LEU A 286 -2.37 -5.95 7.43
N ALA A 287 -2.77 -5.32 6.31
CA ALA A 287 -3.27 -6.04 5.13
C ALA A 287 -2.24 -7.04 4.56
N SER A 288 -0.96 -6.90 4.91
CA SER A 288 0.06 -7.90 4.56
C SER A 288 -0.25 -9.29 5.15
N ASN A 289 -0.94 -9.38 6.29
CA ASN A 289 -1.37 -10.67 6.87
C ASN A 289 -2.38 -11.38 5.95
N ASP A 290 -3.29 -10.64 5.33
CA ASP A 290 -4.28 -11.20 4.41
C ASP A 290 -3.63 -11.60 3.09
N TYR A 291 -2.86 -10.69 2.49
CA TYR A 291 -2.22 -10.92 1.18
C TYR A 291 -1.14 -11.99 1.21
N ARG A 292 -0.54 -12.24 2.37
CA ARG A 292 0.44 -13.33 2.56
C ARG A 292 -0.14 -14.58 3.18
N LYS A 293 -1.42 -14.59 3.56
CA LYS A 293 -2.00 -15.68 4.36
C LYS A 293 -1.68 -17.06 3.77
N ALA A 294 -1.92 -17.26 2.47
CA ALA A 294 -1.65 -18.52 1.81
C ALA A 294 -0.16 -18.92 1.85
N ALA A 295 0.75 -17.97 1.65
CA ALA A 295 2.20 -18.21 1.71
C ALA A 295 2.66 -18.51 3.14
N ASN A 296 2.14 -17.78 4.13
CA ASN A 296 2.46 -17.98 5.54
C ASN A 296 1.92 -19.34 6.04
N ASP A 297 0.67 -19.68 5.71
CA ASP A 297 0.06 -20.97 6.06
C ASP A 297 0.84 -22.13 5.44
N ALA A 298 1.27 -22.00 4.18
CA ALA A 298 2.10 -22.99 3.51
C ALA A 298 3.46 -23.18 4.20
N ILE A 299 4.09 -22.12 4.70
CA ILE A 299 5.34 -22.26 5.47
C ILE A 299 5.06 -22.98 6.80
N LEU A 300 4.05 -22.53 7.53
CA LEU A 300 3.73 -23.04 8.86
C LEU A 300 3.30 -24.51 8.85
N SER A 301 2.61 -24.97 7.80
CA SER A 301 2.15 -26.37 7.68
C SER A 301 3.29 -27.38 7.51
N HIS A 302 4.49 -26.93 7.10
CA HIS A 302 5.67 -27.78 6.96
C HIS A 302 6.56 -27.80 8.23
N LEU A 303 6.19 -27.06 9.28
CA LEU A 303 6.96 -26.96 10.52
C LEU A 303 6.30 -27.76 11.65
N PRO A 304 7.09 -28.37 12.56
CA PRO A 304 6.57 -28.88 13.82
C PRO A 304 5.86 -27.77 14.62
N ALA A 305 4.79 -28.10 15.35
CA ALA A 305 3.95 -27.11 16.03
C ALA A 305 4.73 -26.12 16.93
N ALA A 306 5.73 -26.62 17.68
CA ALA A 306 6.57 -25.78 18.51
C ALA A 306 7.40 -24.76 17.70
N GLN A 307 7.92 -25.16 16.54
CA GLN A 307 8.67 -24.28 15.65
C GLN A 307 7.73 -23.32 14.91
N ALA A 308 6.56 -23.78 14.46
CA ALA A 308 5.54 -22.95 13.85
C ALA A 308 5.11 -21.80 14.78
N ALA A 309 5.00 -22.04 16.09
CA ALA A 309 4.69 -21.02 17.09
C ALA A 309 5.75 -19.91 17.17
N VAL A 310 7.04 -20.24 16.99
CA VAL A 310 8.15 -19.28 16.97
C VAL A 310 8.20 -18.51 15.64
N TYR A 311 7.92 -19.17 14.52
CA TYR A 311 7.97 -18.54 13.20
C TYR A 311 6.76 -17.64 12.91
N LYS A 312 5.59 -17.97 13.45
CA LYS A 312 4.36 -17.22 13.17
C LYS A 312 4.48 -15.71 13.46
N PRO A 313 4.98 -15.25 14.62
CA PRO A 313 5.24 -13.83 14.87
C PRO A 313 6.17 -13.16 13.84
N MET A 314 7.11 -13.91 13.26
CA MET A 314 8.06 -13.41 12.26
C MET A 314 7.44 -13.35 10.85
N LEU A 315 6.49 -14.23 10.54
CA LEU A 315 5.78 -14.28 9.26
C LEU A 315 4.64 -13.24 9.17
N ASP A 316 4.00 -12.97 10.30
CA ASP A 316 2.93 -11.99 10.42
C ASP A 316 3.49 -10.55 10.56
N VAL A 317 2.60 -9.58 10.42
CA VAL A 317 2.78 -8.21 10.90
C VAL A 317 1.78 -7.92 12.02
N ARG A 318 2.16 -7.06 12.97
CA ARG A 318 1.33 -6.76 14.14
C ARG A 318 1.39 -5.28 14.50
N PRO A 319 0.35 -4.70 15.13
CA PRO A 319 0.34 -3.29 15.47
C PRO A 319 1.57 -2.85 16.28
N GLU A 320 2.02 -3.68 17.22
CA GLU A 320 3.18 -3.40 18.07
C GLU A 320 4.50 -3.25 17.28
N TYR A 321 4.60 -3.83 16.09
CA TYR A 321 5.81 -3.72 15.25
C TYR A 321 5.87 -2.34 14.60
N LEU A 322 4.83 -1.93 13.89
CA LEU A 322 4.80 -0.62 13.26
C LEU A 322 4.82 0.51 14.30
N ASN A 323 4.12 0.33 15.43
CA ASN A 323 4.16 1.29 16.53
C ASN A 323 5.57 1.43 17.11
N ALA A 324 6.37 0.36 17.20
CA ALA A 324 7.74 0.46 17.66
C ALA A 324 8.61 1.38 16.77
N GLY A 325 8.38 1.38 15.45
CA GLY A 325 9.02 2.32 14.54
C GLY A 325 8.58 3.76 14.82
N TYR A 326 7.28 4.01 15.00
CA TYR A 326 6.78 5.34 15.36
C TYR A 326 7.28 5.83 16.74
N ASP A 327 7.36 4.93 17.72
CA ASP A 327 7.92 5.22 19.04
C ASP A 327 9.41 5.57 18.94
N GLU A 328 10.17 4.87 18.08
CA GLU A 328 11.56 5.20 17.80
C GLU A 328 11.69 6.57 17.12
N VAL A 329 10.79 6.90 16.18
CA VAL A 329 10.73 8.25 15.58
C VAL A 329 10.56 9.30 16.68
N LYS A 330 9.60 9.11 17.59
CA LYS A 330 9.37 10.02 18.71
C LYS A 330 10.58 10.09 19.64
N ALA A 331 11.20 8.97 19.96
CA ALA A 331 12.34 8.91 20.87
C ALA A 331 13.61 9.57 20.31
N LYS A 332 13.87 9.45 18.99
CA LYS A 332 15.10 9.95 18.35
C LYS A 332 14.96 11.31 17.68
N TYR A 333 13.76 11.66 17.23
CA TYR A 333 13.51 12.88 16.44
C TYR A 333 12.43 13.79 17.07
N GLY A 334 11.68 13.30 18.07
CA GLY A 334 10.60 14.04 18.73
C GLY A 334 9.30 14.05 17.93
N THR A 335 9.36 14.41 16.65
CA THR A 335 8.22 14.45 15.73
C THR A 335 8.51 13.73 14.43
N PHE A 336 7.46 13.34 13.72
CA PHE A 336 7.58 12.72 12.40
C PHE A 336 8.18 13.69 11.37
N ASP A 337 7.83 14.98 11.42
CA ASP A 337 8.43 16.01 10.56
C ASP A 337 9.95 16.15 10.77
N ASN A 338 10.41 16.03 12.01
CA ASN A 338 11.84 16.04 12.31
C ASN A 338 12.54 14.76 11.79
N TYR A 339 11.86 13.62 11.78
CA TYR A 339 12.37 12.40 11.16
C TYR A 339 12.48 12.53 9.65
N LEU A 340 11.46 13.08 8.98
CA LEU A 340 11.53 13.38 7.54
C LEU A 340 12.72 14.28 7.23
N LYS A 341 12.85 15.41 7.93
CA LYS A 341 13.90 16.39 7.67
C LYS A 341 15.29 15.92 8.04
N SER A 342 15.47 15.40 9.26
CA SER A 342 16.80 15.12 9.83
C SER A 342 17.22 13.67 9.66
N GLY A 343 16.27 12.75 9.60
CA GLY A 343 16.51 11.32 9.40
C GLY A 343 16.54 10.93 7.94
N LEU A 344 15.63 11.47 7.12
CA LEU A 344 15.47 11.13 5.70
C LEU A 344 15.89 12.23 4.72
N GLY A 345 16.33 13.38 5.22
CA GLY A 345 16.75 14.50 4.39
C GLY A 345 15.61 15.23 3.65
N VAL A 346 14.35 14.87 3.91
CA VAL A 346 13.18 15.42 3.21
C VAL A 346 12.76 16.74 3.85
N ASP A 347 13.15 17.86 3.22
CA ASP A 347 12.80 19.18 3.72
C ASP A 347 11.35 19.59 3.37
N ALA A 348 10.92 20.77 3.85
CA ALA A 348 9.56 21.26 3.62
C ALA A 348 9.25 21.53 2.12
N ARG A 349 10.26 21.87 1.32
CA ARG A 349 10.11 22.09 -0.12
C ARG A 349 9.91 20.75 -0.83
N GLU A 350 10.72 19.75 -0.49
CA GLU A 350 10.61 18.40 -1.03
C GLU A 350 9.30 17.74 -0.64
N LEU A 351 8.89 17.86 0.62
CA LEU A 351 7.59 17.34 1.08
C LEU A 351 6.42 18.00 0.35
N LYS A 352 6.47 19.33 0.14
CA LYS A 352 5.44 20.05 -0.62
C LYS A 352 5.38 19.55 -2.08
N GLN A 353 6.53 19.31 -2.69
CA GLN A 353 6.61 18.81 -4.06
C GLN A 353 6.11 17.35 -4.14
N LEU A 354 6.50 16.49 -3.20
CA LEU A 354 6.02 15.12 -3.09
C LEU A 354 4.48 15.07 -2.98
N LYS A 355 3.88 15.93 -2.13
CA LYS A 355 2.42 16.07 -2.02
C LYS A 355 1.79 16.51 -3.34
N LYS A 356 2.37 17.48 -4.05
CA LYS A 356 1.87 17.92 -5.38
C LYS A 356 1.91 16.78 -6.41
N ASP A 357 2.94 15.95 -6.35
CA ASP A 357 3.17 14.89 -7.32
C ASP A 357 2.32 13.66 -7.02
N LEU A 358 2.06 13.35 -5.74
CA LEU A 358 1.34 12.14 -5.33
C LEU A 358 -0.09 12.38 -4.85
N LEU A 359 -0.55 13.62 -4.64
CA LEU A 359 -1.92 13.90 -4.24
C LEU A 359 -2.76 14.51 -5.36
N VAL A 360 -4.07 14.28 -5.28
CA VAL A 360 -5.10 14.75 -6.20
C VAL A 360 -6.33 15.18 -5.39
N GLY A 361 -7.04 16.20 -5.88
CA GLY A 361 -8.14 16.86 -5.19
C GLY A 361 -7.75 18.15 -4.51
#